data_AF-A0A662BRR0-F1
#
_entry.id   AF-A0A662BRR0-F1
#
_cell.length_a   1.000
_cell.length_b   1.000
_cell.length_c   1.000
_cell.angle_alpha   90.00
_cell.angle_beta   90.00
_cell.angle_gamma   90.00
#
_symmetry.space_group_name_H-M   'P 1'
#
loop_
_entity.id
_entity.type
_entity.pdbx_description
1 polymer ?
#
loop_
_entity_poly.entity_id
_entity_poly.type
_entity_poly.pdbx_seq_one_letter_code
_entity_poly.pdbx_strand_id
1 'polypeptide(L)'
;VFIWLIINIAIAVYLPGAGFFIKSSFTGLLVLTIILFYKGSENNKIILFSFLAIPVLMIFAPLIQMFPIGLGLKMTVISAVLTVLVFGILLPIFASYKEVKGLSKLFFLIAILAFVSAGFTSKYSTERKQPNSILYFLDTDANKAYWASYNSEVDDFTEQFLGKDPTIGSFSKEVSTSKYGSNFKLYKETEIINLLQPKVEIMEDSIMDSVRKIHMKISPQRRVNKLELISRNSLHFKGFAINGEILSQKDNEKYIFTTEKRKHVLTYYFTKNTEVLDVKMILPKDENPVFEIWEISYDMYKNQKIKGLKSEIDPRSELMMPMPFVLNDAVVIKKEIAL
;
A
#
# COMPACT_ATOMS: atom_id res chain seq x y z
N VAL A 1 1.69 30.59 -10.56
CA VAL A 1 1.60 31.07 -9.16
C VAL A 1 0.29 30.66 -8.48
N PHE A 2 -0.88 31.00 -9.02
CA PHE A 2 -2.17 30.71 -8.38
C PHE A 2 -2.39 29.21 -8.06
N ILE A 3 -2.06 28.31 -8.98
CA ILE A 3 -2.12 26.85 -8.75
C ILE A 3 -1.24 26.43 -7.55
N TRP A 4 -0.02 26.97 -7.46
CA TRP A 4 0.89 26.70 -6.35
C TRP A 4 0.35 27.20 -5.01
N LEU A 5 -0.37 28.33 -4.98
CA LEU A 5 -1.02 28.83 -3.77
C LEU A 5 -2.17 27.91 -3.32
N ILE A 6 -3.03 27.47 -4.25
CA ILE A 6 -4.11 26.51 -3.95
C ILE A 6 -3.52 25.21 -3.37
N ILE A 7 -2.48 24.68 -4.01
CA ILE A 7 -1.79 23.48 -3.53
C ILE A 7 -1.25 23.70 -2.11
N ASN A 8 -0.64 24.85 -1.83
CA ASN A 8 -0.11 25.14 -0.50
C ASN A 8 -1.20 25.32 0.57
N ILE A 9 -2.37 25.85 0.22
CA ILE A 9 -3.53 25.89 1.12
C ILE A 9 -3.99 24.46 1.44
N ALA A 10 -4.11 23.60 0.43
CA ALA A 10 -4.46 22.20 0.65
C ALA A 10 -3.41 21.47 1.52
N ILE A 11 -2.12 21.72 1.28
CA ILE A 11 -1.01 21.18 2.09
C ILE A 11 -1.11 21.65 3.55
N ALA A 12 -1.40 22.93 3.80
CA ALA A 12 -1.52 23.46 5.16
C ALA A 12 -2.64 22.77 5.97
N VAL A 13 -3.73 22.37 5.30
CA VAL A 13 -4.87 21.71 5.93
C VAL A 13 -4.65 20.19 6.07
N TYR A 14 -4.19 19.53 5.01
CA TYR A 14 -4.20 18.06 4.91
C TYR A 14 -2.83 17.40 5.08
N LEU A 15 -1.74 18.13 4.84
CA LEU A 15 -0.39 17.55 4.78
C LEU A 15 0.68 18.50 5.36
N PRO A 16 0.63 18.83 6.66
CA PRO A 16 1.54 19.81 7.26
C PRO A 16 3.03 19.46 7.07
N GLY A 17 3.35 18.16 6.97
CA GLY A 17 4.70 17.67 6.69
C GLY A 17 5.26 18.07 5.31
N ALA A 18 4.42 18.48 4.36
CA ALA A 18 4.83 18.95 3.03
C ALA A 18 4.95 20.49 2.94
N GLY A 19 5.00 21.19 4.08
CA GLY A 19 5.06 22.67 4.11
C GLY A 19 6.22 23.29 3.33
N PHE A 20 7.28 22.54 3.03
CA PHE A 20 8.40 23.01 2.19
C PHE A 20 7.98 23.35 0.75
N PHE A 21 6.81 22.90 0.27
CA PHE A 21 6.25 23.25 -1.04
C PHE A 21 6.01 24.75 -1.20
N ILE A 22 5.90 25.50 -0.11
CA ILE A 22 5.69 26.96 -0.15
C ILE A 22 6.87 27.68 -0.79
N LYS A 23 8.08 27.11 -0.70
CA LYS A 23 9.29 27.67 -1.30
C LYS A 23 9.13 27.88 -2.82
N SER A 24 8.47 26.94 -3.51
CA SER A 24 8.17 27.08 -4.95
C SER A 24 7.18 28.21 -5.26
N SER A 25 6.20 28.43 -4.39
CA SER A 25 5.28 29.57 -4.52
C SER A 25 6.03 30.90 -4.40
N PHE A 26 6.91 31.02 -3.39
CA PHE A 26 7.75 32.20 -3.22
C PHE A 26 8.68 32.41 -4.41
N THR A 27 9.32 31.36 -4.91
CA THR A 27 10.14 31.45 -6.13
C THR A 27 9.31 31.94 -7.32
N GLY A 28 8.12 31.37 -7.54
CA GLY A 28 7.23 31.80 -8.63
C GLY A 28 6.77 33.25 -8.51
N LEU A 29 6.50 33.72 -7.29
CA LEU A 29 6.18 35.12 -7.02
C LEU A 29 7.38 36.03 -7.29
N LEU A 30 8.57 35.64 -6.86
CA LEU A 30 9.80 36.41 -7.07
C LEU A 30 10.11 36.53 -8.57
N VAL A 31 9.98 35.42 -9.31
CA VAL A 31 10.07 35.41 -10.79
C VAL A 31 9.05 36.37 -11.40
N LEU A 32 7.78 36.34 -10.97
CA LEU A 32 6.75 37.26 -11.45
C LEU A 32 7.12 38.73 -11.17
N THR A 33 7.59 39.03 -9.97
CA THR A 33 8.04 40.39 -9.58
C THR A 33 9.17 40.88 -10.48
N ILE A 34 10.17 40.04 -10.77
CA ILE A 34 11.25 40.40 -11.69
C ILE A 34 10.70 40.66 -13.10
N ILE A 35 9.79 39.82 -13.60
CA ILE A 35 9.18 40.01 -14.93
C ILE A 35 8.50 41.39 -15.03
N LEU A 36 7.76 41.79 -13.98
CA LEU A 36 6.97 43.02 -13.99
C LEU A 36 7.80 44.28 -13.76
N PHE A 37 8.82 44.23 -12.89
CA PHE A 37 9.48 45.43 -12.37
C PHE A 37 10.95 45.58 -12.76
N TYR A 38 11.63 44.53 -13.23
CA TYR A 38 13.05 44.60 -13.57
C TYR A 38 13.28 45.22 -14.95
N LYS A 39 13.97 46.37 -14.98
CA LYS A 39 14.29 47.15 -16.19
C LYS A 39 15.68 46.88 -16.78
N GLY A 40 16.41 45.90 -16.27
CA GLY A 40 17.74 45.55 -16.80
C GLY A 40 17.67 44.72 -18.09
N SER A 41 18.83 44.28 -18.58
CA SER A 41 18.93 43.49 -19.83
C SER A 41 18.23 42.13 -19.71
N GLU A 42 17.73 41.61 -20.83
CA GLU A 42 17.11 40.28 -20.90
C GLU A 42 18.07 39.16 -20.46
N ASN A 43 19.37 39.30 -20.77
CA ASN A 43 20.38 38.34 -20.33
C ASN A 43 20.48 38.26 -18.80
N ASN A 44 20.41 39.40 -18.10
CA ASN A 44 20.45 39.41 -16.64
C ASN A 44 19.18 38.79 -16.03
N LYS A 45 18.01 38.97 -16.66
CA LYS A 45 16.77 38.31 -16.24
C LYS A 45 16.88 36.79 -16.32
N ILE A 46 17.42 36.27 -17.42
CA ILE A 46 17.63 34.82 -17.61
C ILE A 46 18.54 34.25 -16.54
N ILE A 47 19.67 34.91 -16.26
CA ILE A 47 20.61 34.48 -15.22
C ILE A 47 19.92 34.44 -13.85
N LEU A 48 19.15 35.47 -13.53
CA LEU A 48 18.43 35.56 -12.25
C LEU A 48 17.36 34.47 -12.13
N PHE A 49 16.56 34.23 -13.17
CA PHE A 49 15.57 33.14 -13.17
C PHE A 49 16.25 31.77 -13.04
N SER A 50 17.39 31.58 -13.69
CA SER A 50 18.15 30.32 -13.62
C SER A 50 18.66 30.06 -12.21
N PHE A 51 19.15 31.10 -11.52
CA PHE A 51 19.57 30.99 -10.12
C PHE A 51 18.39 30.64 -9.20
N LEU A 52 17.24 31.29 -9.39
CA LEU A 52 16.03 31.05 -8.62
C LEU A 52 15.41 29.67 -8.85
N ALA A 53 15.68 29.05 -10.01
CA ALA A 53 15.26 27.69 -10.31
C ALA A 53 16.04 26.62 -9.53
N ILE A 54 17.29 26.89 -9.13
CA ILE A 54 18.15 25.89 -8.48
C ILE A 54 17.50 25.30 -7.21
N PRO A 55 17.02 26.10 -6.23
CA PRO A 55 16.36 25.54 -5.05
C PRO A 55 15.09 24.73 -5.37
N VAL A 56 14.34 25.13 -6.40
CA VAL A 56 13.14 24.40 -6.84
C VAL A 56 13.55 23.04 -7.40
N LEU A 57 14.55 23.00 -8.28
CA LEU A 57 15.05 21.75 -8.86
C LEU A 57 15.65 20.82 -7.80
N MET A 58 16.42 21.35 -6.85
CA MET A 58 17.00 20.55 -5.76
C MET A 58 15.94 19.87 -4.89
N ILE A 59 14.78 20.49 -4.70
CA ILE A 59 13.67 19.92 -3.92
C ILE A 59 12.85 18.95 -4.77
N PHE A 60 12.43 19.38 -5.96
CA PHE A 60 11.39 18.67 -6.70
C PHE A 60 11.94 17.59 -7.65
N ALA A 61 13.16 17.73 -8.18
CA ALA A 61 13.72 16.71 -9.06
C ALA A 61 13.89 15.34 -8.36
N PRO A 62 14.41 15.25 -7.10
CA PRO A 62 14.43 13.99 -6.37
C PRO A 62 13.02 13.44 -6.10
N LEU A 63 12.06 14.30 -5.75
CA LEU A 63 10.69 13.88 -5.46
C LEU A 63 9.99 13.27 -6.68
N ILE A 64 10.19 13.83 -7.88
CA ILE A 64 9.65 13.29 -9.13
C ILE A 64 10.08 11.82 -9.31
N GLN A 65 11.31 11.47 -8.96
CA GLN A 65 11.80 10.09 -9.03
C GLN A 65 11.39 9.24 -7.82
N MET A 66 11.46 9.81 -6.61
CA MET A 66 11.28 9.05 -5.37
C MET A 66 9.83 8.65 -5.11
N PHE A 67 8.84 9.40 -5.59
CA PHE A 67 7.43 9.04 -5.36
C PHE A 67 7.04 7.68 -5.99
N PRO A 68 7.32 7.42 -7.28
CA PRO A 68 7.09 6.10 -7.86
C PRO A 68 7.93 4.99 -7.23
N ILE A 69 9.16 5.30 -6.78
CA ILE A 69 10.00 4.31 -6.09
C ILE A 69 9.40 3.93 -4.73
N GLY A 70 9.01 4.92 -3.92
CA GLY A 70 8.50 4.68 -2.56
C GLY A 70 7.03 4.25 -2.50
N LEU A 71 6.23 4.62 -3.51
CA LEU A 71 4.80 4.32 -3.55
C LEU A 71 4.41 3.33 -4.66
N GLY A 72 5.35 2.89 -5.49
CA GLY A 72 5.12 1.96 -6.59
C GLY A 72 4.70 2.64 -7.90
N LEU A 73 4.81 1.87 -8.99
CA LEU A 73 4.65 2.37 -10.36
C LEU A 73 3.28 3.00 -10.65
N LYS A 74 2.22 2.59 -9.93
CA LYS A 74 0.88 3.18 -10.04
C LYS A 74 0.87 4.68 -9.71
N MET A 75 1.84 5.17 -8.94
CA MET A 75 1.93 6.57 -8.51
C MET A 75 2.75 7.46 -9.44
N THR A 76 3.12 6.99 -10.63
CA THR A 76 3.77 7.81 -11.69
C THR A 76 2.96 9.06 -12.07
N VAL A 77 1.65 9.05 -11.83
CA VAL A 77 0.80 10.24 -11.96
C VAL A 77 1.31 11.41 -11.11
N ILE A 78 1.80 11.16 -9.89
CA ILE A 78 2.37 12.23 -9.02
C ILE A 78 3.59 12.84 -9.69
N SER A 79 4.49 12.02 -10.24
CA SER A 79 5.68 12.48 -10.96
C SER A 79 5.32 13.35 -12.15
N ALA A 80 4.29 12.98 -12.91
CA ALA A 80 3.80 13.76 -14.04
C ALA A 80 3.28 15.14 -13.59
N VAL A 81 2.44 15.19 -12.54
CA VAL A 81 1.93 16.44 -11.98
C VAL A 81 3.06 17.34 -11.48
N LEU A 82 3.99 16.79 -10.68
CA LEU A 82 5.13 17.56 -10.18
C LEU A 82 6.02 18.09 -11.31
N THR A 83 6.25 17.28 -12.35
CA THR A 83 7.01 17.70 -13.53
C THR A 83 6.34 18.91 -14.18
N VAL A 84 5.03 18.85 -14.45
CA VAL A 84 4.28 19.98 -15.03
C VAL A 84 4.38 21.24 -14.15
N LEU A 85 4.24 21.09 -12.83
CA LEU A 85 4.33 22.22 -11.89
C LEU A 85 5.70 22.87 -11.86
N VAL A 86 6.78 22.07 -11.91
CA VAL A 86 8.17 22.56 -11.99
C VAL A 86 8.41 23.26 -13.33
N PHE A 87 8.04 22.63 -14.45
CA PHE A 87 8.17 23.24 -15.77
C PHE A 87 7.39 24.55 -15.88
N GLY A 88 6.24 24.67 -15.22
CA GLY A 88 5.48 25.92 -15.14
C GLY A 88 6.26 27.08 -14.48
N ILE A 89 7.07 26.80 -13.45
CA ILE A 89 7.96 27.81 -12.84
C ILE A 89 9.14 28.15 -13.76
N LEU A 90 9.66 27.15 -14.49
CA LEU A 90 10.80 27.32 -15.40
C LEU A 90 10.42 27.99 -16.72
N LEU A 91 9.13 28.09 -17.05
CA LEU A 91 8.65 28.61 -18.33
C LEU A 91 9.24 29.99 -18.71
N PRO A 92 9.36 30.98 -17.80
CA PRO A 92 9.98 32.27 -18.12
C PRO A 92 11.44 32.16 -18.55
N ILE A 93 12.18 31.14 -18.07
CA ILE A 93 13.55 30.86 -18.51
C ILE A 93 13.52 30.47 -19.98
N PHE A 94 12.69 29.47 -20.34
CA PHE A 94 12.59 28.97 -21.70
C PHE A 94 12.03 29.98 -22.69
N ALA A 95 11.05 30.79 -22.27
CA ALA A 95 10.45 31.84 -23.10
C ALA A 95 11.44 32.97 -23.43
N SER A 96 12.46 33.16 -22.61
CA SER A 96 13.47 34.20 -22.80
C SER A 96 14.60 33.79 -23.77
N TYR A 97 14.69 32.50 -24.15
CA TYR A 97 15.66 32.03 -25.14
C TYR A 97 15.20 32.34 -26.56
N LYS A 98 16.10 32.88 -27.40
CA LYS A 98 15.81 33.20 -28.81
C LYS A 98 15.60 31.97 -29.68
N GLU A 99 16.30 30.87 -29.39
CA GLU A 99 16.34 29.64 -30.22
C GLU A 99 15.64 28.44 -29.55
N VAL A 100 14.38 28.64 -29.11
CA VAL A 100 13.59 27.58 -28.44
C VAL A 100 13.46 26.32 -29.31
N LYS A 101 13.44 26.46 -30.64
CA LYS A 101 13.37 25.33 -31.58
C LYS A 101 14.61 24.43 -31.51
N GLY A 102 15.80 25.01 -31.38
CA GLY A 102 17.04 24.25 -31.21
C GLY A 102 17.04 23.47 -29.90
N LEU A 103 16.63 24.13 -28.81
CA LEU A 103 16.54 23.54 -27.50
C LEU A 103 15.50 22.40 -27.43
N SER A 104 14.35 22.57 -28.10
CA SER A 104 13.34 21.53 -28.24
C SER A 104 13.87 20.30 -28.98
N LYS A 105 14.59 20.48 -30.11
CA LYS A 105 15.23 19.37 -30.83
C LYS A 105 16.24 18.64 -29.96
N LEU A 106 17.04 19.38 -29.18
CA LEU A 106 18.00 18.80 -28.24
C LEU A 106 17.31 17.96 -27.16
N PHE A 107 16.29 18.50 -26.47
CA PHE A 107 15.57 17.74 -25.45
C PHE A 107 14.81 16.55 -26.02
N PHE A 108 14.28 16.67 -27.24
CA PHE A 108 13.66 15.55 -27.93
C PHE A 108 14.68 14.44 -28.23
N LEU A 109 15.87 14.80 -28.70
CA LEU A 109 16.98 13.85 -28.88
C LEU A 109 17.37 13.19 -27.55
N ILE A 110 17.51 13.96 -26.47
CA ILE A 110 17.80 13.43 -25.13
C ILE A 110 16.71 12.46 -24.68
N ALA A 111 15.44 12.79 -24.91
CA ALA A 111 14.32 11.91 -24.58
C ALA A 111 14.39 10.59 -25.35
N ILE A 112 14.69 10.62 -26.66
CA ILE A 112 14.90 9.41 -27.46
C ILE A 112 16.05 8.57 -26.88
N LEU A 113 17.20 9.19 -26.61
CA LEU A 113 18.36 8.49 -26.04
C LEU A 113 18.03 7.87 -24.67
N ALA A 114 17.26 8.58 -23.84
CA ALA A 114 16.79 8.08 -22.55
C ALA A 114 15.84 6.88 -22.71
N PHE A 115 14.89 6.93 -23.65
CA PHE A 115 14.00 5.79 -23.92
C PHE A 115 14.74 4.58 -24.48
N VAL A 116 15.71 4.80 -25.37
CA VAL A 116 16.58 3.72 -25.89
C VAL A 116 17.39 3.11 -24.75
N SER A 117 18.02 3.93 -23.91
CA SER A 117 18.75 3.47 -22.72
C SER A 117 17.85 2.71 -21.74
N ALA A 118 16.63 3.20 -21.49
CA ALA A 118 15.63 2.52 -20.67
C ALA A 118 15.23 1.16 -21.28
N GLY A 119 15.08 1.08 -22.60
CA GLY A 119 14.83 -0.19 -23.31
C GLY A 119 15.91 -1.23 -23.02
N PHE A 120 17.19 -0.84 -23.16
CA PHE A 120 18.32 -1.73 -22.87
C PHE A 120 18.50 -2.08 -21.39
N THR A 121 18.06 -1.20 -20.47
CA THR A 121 18.21 -1.39 -19.01
C THR A 121 16.96 -1.94 -18.31
N SER A 122 15.85 -2.13 -19.05
CA SER A 122 14.55 -2.53 -18.51
C SER A 122 14.51 -3.94 -17.90
N LYS A 123 15.44 -4.82 -18.28
CA LYS A 123 15.54 -6.17 -17.72
C LYS A 123 15.93 -6.14 -16.24
N TYR A 124 15.47 -7.18 -15.53
CA TYR A 124 15.84 -7.40 -14.14
C TYR A 124 17.34 -7.61 -13.99
N SER A 125 17.89 -7.08 -12.90
CA SER A 125 19.30 -7.19 -12.53
C SER A 125 19.41 -7.31 -11.00
N THR A 126 20.62 -7.52 -10.48
CA THR A 126 20.88 -7.52 -9.03
C THR A 126 20.51 -6.19 -8.35
N GLU A 127 20.54 -5.08 -9.10
CA GLU A 127 20.11 -3.75 -8.65
C GLU A 127 18.62 -3.46 -8.94
N ARG A 128 18.04 -4.11 -9.95
CA ARG A 128 16.63 -3.98 -10.37
C ARG A 128 15.96 -5.34 -10.26
N LYS A 129 15.73 -5.78 -9.04
CA LYS A 129 15.26 -7.15 -8.77
C LYS A 129 13.81 -7.35 -9.18
N GLN A 130 13.50 -8.54 -9.69
CA GLN A 130 12.15 -9.00 -10.00
C GLN A 130 11.36 -9.23 -8.70
N PRO A 131 10.26 -8.50 -8.44
CA PRO A 131 9.43 -8.75 -7.29
C PRO A 131 8.52 -9.95 -7.55
N ASN A 132 8.50 -10.92 -6.62
CA ASN A 132 7.57 -12.04 -6.67
C ASN A 132 6.96 -12.35 -5.31
N SER A 133 5.83 -13.07 -5.32
CA SER A 133 5.09 -13.37 -4.11
C SER A 133 4.62 -14.80 -4.05
N ILE A 134 4.68 -15.39 -2.86
CA ILE A 134 4.09 -16.69 -2.58
C ILE A 134 3.66 -16.74 -1.12
N LEU A 135 2.54 -17.40 -0.85
CA LEU A 135 2.13 -17.74 0.51
C LEU A 135 1.35 -19.05 0.53
N TYR A 136 1.37 -19.70 1.69
CA TYR A 136 0.46 -20.79 2.00
C TYR A 136 -0.81 -20.24 2.61
N PHE A 137 -1.97 -20.63 2.09
CA PHE A 137 -3.27 -20.22 2.60
C PHE A 137 -4.12 -21.44 2.94
N LEU A 138 -4.52 -21.56 4.19
CA LEU A 138 -5.45 -22.59 4.67
C LEU A 138 -6.80 -21.95 4.99
N ASP A 139 -7.83 -22.31 4.23
CA ASP A 139 -9.21 -22.03 4.58
C ASP A 139 -9.75 -23.21 5.41
N THR A 140 -9.92 -23.01 6.72
CA THR A 140 -10.34 -24.08 7.62
C THR A 140 -11.82 -24.41 7.49
N ASP A 141 -12.62 -23.47 7.02
CA ASP A 141 -14.07 -23.62 6.88
C ASP A 141 -14.41 -24.41 5.60
N ALA A 142 -13.73 -24.07 4.51
CA ALA A 142 -13.81 -24.83 3.25
C ALA A 142 -13.01 -26.15 3.30
N ASN A 143 -12.16 -26.33 4.32
CA ASN A 143 -11.18 -27.40 4.43
C ASN A 143 -10.35 -27.53 3.14
N LYS A 144 -9.73 -26.41 2.71
CA LYS A 144 -8.89 -26.33 1.51
C LYS A 144 -7.63 -25.53 1.76
N ALA A 145 -6.56 -25.91 1.07
CA ALA A 145 -5.29 -25.21 1.13
C ALA A 145 -4.78 -24.81 -0.25
N TYR A 146 -4.09 -23.68 -0.32
CA TYR A 146 -3.59 -23.11 -1.56
C TYR A 146 -2.18 -22.57 -1.41
N TRP A 147 -1.36 -22.77 -2.45
CA TRP A 147 -0.27 -21.84 -2.77
C TRP A 147 -0.86 -20.68 -3.55
N ALA A 148 -0.62 -19.45 -3.11
CA ALA A 148 -1.22 -18.26 -3.69
C ALA A 148 -0.18 -17.17 -3.97
N SER A 149 -0.36 -16.45 -5.08
CA SER A 149 0.54 -15.38 -5.52
C SER A 149 -0.23 -14.16 -6.04
N TYR A 150 0.37 -12.98 -5.85
CA TYR A 150 -0.05 -11.70 -6.44
C TYR A 150 0.60 -11.45 -7.80
N ASN A 151 1.50 -12.34 -8.24
CA ASN A 151 2.16 -12.25 -9.55
C ASN A 151 1.14 -12.37 -10.68
N SER A 152 1.39 -11.68 -11.79
CA SER A 152 0.54 -11.84 -12.99
C SER A 152 0.87 -13.14 -13.75
N GLU A 153 2.10 -13.63 -13.64
CA GLU A 153 2.63 -14.80 -14.35
C GLU A 153 3.52 -15.61 -13.40
N VAL A 154 3.67 -16.90 -13.69
CA VAL A 154 4.62 -17.78 -12.98
C VAL A 154 6.04 -17.41 -13.39
N ASP A 155 6.94 -17.36 -12.43
CA ASP A 155 8.38 -17.15 -12.62
C ASP A 155 9.18 -18.32 -12.05
N ASP A 156 10.49 -18.36 -12.33
CA ASP A 156 11.39 -19.46 -11.95
C ASP A 156 11.30 -19.82 -10.45
N PHE A 157 11.04 -18.83 -9.58
CA PHE A 157 10.91 -19.08 -8.15
C PHE A 157 9.51 -19.56 -7.77
N THR A 158 8.45 -19.03 -8.37
CA THR A 158 7.06 -19.38 -8.02
C THR A 158 6.57 -20.67 -8.67
N GLU A 159 7.19 -21.12 -9.77
CA GLU A 159 6.87 -22.37 -10.46
C GLU A 159 6.95 -23.58 -9.52
N GLN A 160 7.92 -23.59 -8.59
CA GLN A 160 8.07 -24.70 -7.63
C GLN A 160 6.87 -24.91 -6.70
N PHE A 161 5.98 -23.92 -6.58
CA PHE A 161 4.76 -23.96 -5.76
C PHE A 161 3.50 -24.04 -6.61
N LEU A 162 3.46 -23.27 -7.70
CA LEU A 162 2.29 -23.09 -8.55
C LEU A 162 2.21 -24.12 -9.70
N GLY A 163 3.36 -24.71 -10.06
CA GLY A 163 3.53 -25.47 -11.28
C GLY A 163 3.48 -24.59 -12.53
N LYS A 164 3.45 -25.25 -13.70
CA LYS A 164 3.40 -24.58 -15.01
C LYS A 164 2.05 -23.99 -15.37
N ASP A 165 0.98 -24.55 -14.80
CA ASP A 165 -0.41 -24.17 -15.09
C ASP A 165 -1.19 -23.97 -13.77
N PRO A 166 -1.00 -22.83 -13.11
CA PRO A 166 -1.82 -22.44 -11.97
C PRO A 166 -3.20 -21.96 -12.41
N THR A 167 -4.14 -21.95 -11.48
CA THR A 167 -5.44 -21.32 -11.72
C THR A 167 -5.29 -19.80 -11.67
N ILE A 168 -5.80 -19.13 -12.72
CA ILE A 168 -5.83 -17.67 -12.82
C ILE A 168 -7.06 -17.15 -12.08
N GLY A 169 -6.84 -16.16 -11.22
CA GLY A 169 -7.88 -15.48 -10.45
C GLY A 169 -7.60 -15.52 -8.95
N SER A 170 -8.67 -15.35 -8.17
CA SER A 170 -8.62 -15.38 -6.72
C SER A 170 -9.70 -16.31 -6.18
N PHE A 171 -9.33 -17.17 -5.22
CA PHE A 171 -10.27 -18.01 -4.48
C PHE A 171 -10.99 -17.24 -3.36
N SER A 172 -10.47 -16.07 -2.96
CA SER A 172 -11.08 -15.22 -1.94
C SER A 172 -11.53 -13.90 -2.54
N LYS A 173 -12.77 -13.48 -2.26
CA LYS A 173 -13.28 -12.17 -2.66
C LYS A 173 -12.70 -11.06 -1.77
N GLU A 174 -12.52 -11.36 -0.49
CA GLU A 174 -11.82 -10.52 0.45
C GLU A 174 -10.36 -10.99 0.57
N VAL A 175 -9.41 -10.18 0.12
CA VAL A 175 -7.98 -10.44 0.38
C VAL A 175 -7.50 -9.54 1.51
N SER A 176 -6.58 -10.07 2.34
CA SER A 176 -5.86 -9.36 3.40
C SER A 176 -5.56 -7.91 3.03
N THR A 177 -5.57 -7.01 4.01
CA THR A 177 -5.28 -5.59 3.80
C THR A 177 -3.86 -5.35 3.25
N SER A 178 -3.70 -5.49 1.94
CA SER A 178 -2.55 -4.96 1.23
C SER A 178 -2.74 -3.47 1.06
N LYS A 179 -1.63 -2.71 1.03
CA LYS A 179 -1.64 -1.24 0.95
C LYS A 179 -2.52 -0.70 -0.19
N TYR A 180 -2.65 -1.48 -1.26
CA TYR A 180 -3.39 -1.12 -2.47
C TYR A 180 -4.62 -2.00 -2.75
N GLY A 181 -5.06 -2.85 -1.82
CA GLY A 181 -6.19 -3.75 -2.03
C GLY A 181 -5.97 -4.74 -3.19
N SER A 182 -4.73 -5.17 -3.38
CA SER A 182 -4.36 -6.19 -4.37
C SER A 182 -4.97 -7.53 -4.00
N ASN A 183 -5.59 -8.20 -4.98
CA ASN A 183 -6.04 -9.57 -4.86
C ASN A 183 -4.98 -10.56 -5.36
N PHE A 184 -5.10 -11.82 -4.92
CA PHE A 184 -4.38 -12.92 -5.58
C PHE A 184 -4.76 -12.99 -7.06
N LYS A 185 -3.78 -13.36 -7.88
CA LYS A 185 -3.94 -13.50 -9.32
C LYS A 185 -3.66 -14.91 -9.80
N LEU A 186 -2.84 -15.65 -9.09
CA LEU A 186 -2.50 -17.03 -9.37
C LEU A 186 -2.63 -17.84 -8.09
N TYR A 187 -3.19 -19.04 -8.21
CA TYR A 187 -3.22 -19.98 -7.10
C TYR A 187 -3.20 -21.42 -7.58
N LYS A 188 -2.78 -22.32 -6.69
CA LYS A 188 -2.82 -23.76 -6.89
C LYS A 188 -3.27 -24.42 -5.60
N GLU A 189 -4.28 -25.28 -5.68
CA GLU A 189 -4.69 -26.12 -4.54
C GLU A 189 -3.57 -27.07 -4.15
N THR A 190 -3.36 -27.27 -2.86
CA THR A 190 -2.27 -28.08 -2.30
C THR A 190 -2.76 -28.84 -1.07
N GLU A 191 -1.92 -29.72 -0.52
CA GLU A 191 -2.30 -30.53 0.63
C GLU A 191 -2.49 -29.67 1.89
N ILE A 192 -3.43 -30.11 2.72
CA ILE A 192 -3.74 -29.47 3.98
C ILE A 192 -2.71 -29.88 5.02
N ILE A 193 -1.96 -28.91 5.53
CA ILE A 193 -1.16 -29.12 6.73
C ILE A 193 -2.02 -28.81 7.96
N ASN A 194 -2.08 -29.76 8.88
CA ASN A 194 -2.82 -29.58 10.13
C ASN A 194 -2.14 -28.51 11.00
N LEU A 195 -2.59 -27.26 10.90
CA LEU A 195 -2.14 -26.16 11.72
C LEU A 195 -3.11 -25.92 12.88
N LEU A 196 -2.56 -25.60 14.06
CA LEU A 196 -3.40 -25.23 15.20
C LEU A 196 -4.10 -23.91 14.89
N GLN A 197 -5.43 -23.96 14.93
CA GLN A 197 -6.31 -22.84 14.62
C GLN A 197 -6.44 -21.88 15.81
N PRO A 198 -6.83 -20.61 15.59
CA PRO A 198 -7.16 -19.70 16.68
C PRO A 198 -8.31 -20.26 17.53
N LYS A 199 -8.14 -20.16 18.85
CA LYS A 199 -9.22 -20.41 19.81
C LYS A 199 -10.00 -19.12 19.99
N VAL A 200 -11.31 -19.17 19.78
CA VAL A 200 -12.21 -18.05 20.02
C VAL A 200 -13.20 -18.41 21.12
N GLU A 201 -13.26 -17.57 22.14
CA GLU A 201 -14.13 -17.73 23.30
C GLU A 201 -15.09 -16.55 23.37
N ILE A 202 -16.39 -16.82 23.33
CA ILE A 202 -17.43 -15.80 23.47
C ILE A 202 -17.74 -15.67 24.96
N MET A 203 -17.37 -14.52 25.53
CA MET A 203 -17.56 -14.19 26.93
C MET A 203 -18.94 -13.57 27.18
N GLU A 204 -19.43 -12.79 26.23
CA GLU A 204 -20.74 -12.17 26.25
C GLU A 204 -21.28 -12.10 24.83
N ASP A 205 -22.55 -12.46 24.68
CA ASP A 205 -23.36 -12.13 23.51
C ASP A 205 -24.79 -11.88 23.98
N SER A 206 -25.12 -10.61 24.20
CA SER A 206 -26.35 -10.21 24.84
C SER A 206 -27.02 -9.08 24.06
N ILE A 207 -28.34 -9.11 23.99
CA ILE A 207 -29.14 -8.00 23.48
C ILE A 207 -29.72 -7.25 24.69
N MET A 208 -29.37 -5.98 24.82
CA MET A 208 -29.92 -5.07 25.82
C MET A 208 -30.48 -3.84 25.10
N ASP A 209 -31.74 -3.52 25.36
CA ASP A 209 -32.46 -2.42 24.71
C ASP A 209 -32.46 -2.53 23.16
N SER A 210 -31.76 -1.62 22.48
CA SER A 210 -31.65 -1.54 21.02
C SER A 210 -30.25 -1.88 20.51
N VAL A 211 -29.42 -2.51 21.35
CA VAL A 211 -28.05 -2.88 21.02
C VAL A 211 -27.74 -4.32 21.37
N ARG A 212 -26.86 -4.93 20.56
CA ARG A 212 -26.21 -6.21 20.83
C ARG A 212 -24.79 -5.94 21.31
N LYS A 213 -24.42 -6.47 22.47
CA LYS A 213 -23.08 -6.42 23.05
C LYS A 213 -22.42 -7.76 22.85
N ILE A 214 -21.23 -7.75 22.26
CA ILE A 214 -20.45 -8.95 22.03
C ILE A 214 -19.07 -8.73 22.66
N HIS A 215 -18.65 -9.66 23.50
CA HIS A 215 -17.31 -9.75 24.06
C HIS A 215 -16.72 -11.09 23.70
N MET A 216 -15.62 -11.08 22.94
CA MET A 216 -14.90 -12.29 22.55
C MET A 216 -13.41 -12.17 22.81
N LYS A 217 -12.78 -13.31 23.10
CA LYS A 217 -11.33 -13.45 23.22
C LYS A 217 -10.80 -14.32 22.10
N ILE A 218 -9.80 -13.85 21.38
CA ILE A 218 -9.10 -14.60 20.34
C ILE A 218 -7.69 -14.91 20.83
N SER A 219 -7.38 -16.20 20.96
CA SER A 219 -6.08 -16.70 21.44
C SER A 219 -5.39 -17.51 20.36
N PRO A 220 -4.25 -17.05 19.81
CA PRO A 220 -3.45 -17.85 18.91
C PRO A 220 -2.96 -19.14 19.58
N GLN A 221 -3.02 -20.24 18.84
CA GLN A 221 -2.55 -21.55 19.32
C GLN A 221 -1.17 -21.93 18.74
N ARG A 222 -0.55 -20.99 18.04
CA ARG A 222 0.78 -21.12 17.42
C ARG A 222 1.45 -19.75 17.34
N ARG A 223 2.71 -19.71 16.93
CA ARG A 223 3.40 -18.45 16.64
C ARG A 223 2.74 -17.74 15.45
N VAL A 224 2.17 -16.58 15.73
CA VAL A 224 1.56 -15.70 14.73
C VAL A 224 2.13 -14.30 14.90
N ASN A 225 2.19 -13.54 13.81
CA ASN A 225 2.74 -12.18 13.80
C ASN A 225 1.64 -11.15 13.64
N LYS A 226 0.60 -11.48 12.88
CA LYS A 226 -0.50 -10.57 12.53
C LYS A 226 -1.82 -11.35 12.56
N LEU A 227 -2.87 -10.70 13.05
CA LEU A 227 -4.24 -11.13 12.87
C LEU A 227 -5.02 -10.04 12.15
N GLU A 228 -5.84 -10.44 11.18
CA GLU A 228 -6.83 -9.57 10.58
C GLU A 228 -8.23 -10.08 10.89
N LEU A 229 -9.11 -9.17 11.32
CA LEU A 229 -10.53 -9.41 11.50
C LEU A 229 -11.26 -8.72 10.35
N ILE A 230 -12.01 -9.49 9.58
CA ILE A 230 -12.72 -9.04 8.39
C ILE A 230 -14.19 -9.42 8.54
N SER A 231 -15.12 -8.51 8.28
CA SER A 231 -16.56 -8.76 8.32
C SER A 231 -17.06 -9.25 6.96
N ARG A 232 -17.88 -10.30 6.91
CA ARG A 232 -18.50 -10.78 5.66
C ARG A 232 -19.76 -9.99 5.29
N ASN A 233 -20.45 -9.45 6.29
CA ASN A 233 -21.61 -8.57 6.12
C ASN A 233 -21.28 -7.11 6.47
N SER A 234 -22.19 -6.20 6.11
CA SER A 234 -22.09 -4.79 6.53
C SER A 234 -22.56 -4.66 7.98
N LEU A 235 -21.72 -4.05 8.81
CA LEU A 235 -21.93 -3.85 10.24
C LEU A 235 -21.77 -2.37 10.60
N HIS A 236 -22.48 -1.95 11.63
CA HIS A 236 -22.49 -0.58 12.12
C HIS A 236 -22.08 -0.54 13.59
N PHE A 237 -20.80 -0.26 13.84
CA PHE A 237 -20.25 -0.28 15.20
C PHE A 237 -20.69 0.97 15.95
N LYS A 238 -21.39 0.80 17.08
CA LYS A 238 -21.70 1.86 18.06
C LYS A 238 -20.61 1.98 19.12
N GLY A 239 -19.89 0.90 19.38
CA GLY A 239 -18.78 0.83 20.32
C GLY A 239 -17.82 -0.27 19.91
N PHE A 240 -16.53 -0.04 20.11
CA PHE A 240 -15.48 -1.01 19.79
C PHE A 240 -14.30 -0.76 20.73
N ALA A 241 -13.84 -1.81 21.39
CA ALA A 241 -12.68 -1.75 22.25
C ALA A 241 -11.80 -2.99 22.05
N ILE A 242 -10.50 -2.77 22.05
CA ILE A 242 -9.48 -3.79 21.88
C ILE A 242 -8.53 -3.74 23.07
N ASN A 243 -8.40 -4.84 23.80
CA ASN A 243 -7.51 -4.93 24.97
C ASN A 243 -7.72 -3.81 26.01
N GLY A 244 -8.97 -3.36 26.17
CA GLY A 244 -9.34 -2.27 27.08
C GLY A 244 -9.24 -0.86 26.47
N GLU A 245 -8.58 -0.69 25.33
CA GLU A 245 -8.53 0.59 24.61
C GLU A 245 -9.80 0.80 23.80
N ILE A 246 -10.53 1.89 24.11
CA ILE A 246 -11.81 2.21 23.50
C ILE A 246 -11.59 3.11 22.28
N LEU A 247 -12.17 2.73 21.14
CA LEU A 247 -12.15 3.59 19.97
C LEU A 247 -13.09 4.78 20.18
N SER A 248 -12.51 5.99 20.23
CA SER A 248 -13.26 7.21 20.46
C SER A 248 -14.19 7.54 19.29
N GLN A 249 -15.41 7.96 19.63
CA GLN A 249 -16.40 8.43 18.66
C GLN A 249 -16.00 9.81 18.15
N LYS A 250 -16.20 10.05 16.85
CA LYS A 250 -16.15 11.40 16.28
C LYS A 250 -17.46 12.11 16.58
N ASP A 251 -17.38 13.40 16.92
CA ASP A 251 -18.57 14.20 17.23
C ASP A 251 -19.63 14.10 16.12
N ASN A 252 -20.89 13.95 16.51
CA ASN A 252 -22.09 13.92 15.66
C ASN A 252 -22.27 12.71 14.71
N GLU A 253 -21.48 11.63 14.79
CA GLU A 253 -21.75 10.41 14.00
C GLU A 253 -22.55 9.36 14.79
N LYS A 254 -23.53 8.70 14.15
CA LYS A 254 -24.35 7.65 14.78
C LYS A 254 -23.56 6.38 15.13
N TYR A 255 -22.48 6.13 14.39
CA TYR A 255 -21.63 4.94 14.49
C TYR A 255 -20.17 5.39 14.54
N ILE A 256 -19.31 4.66 15.24
CA ILE A 256 -17.87 4.95 15.31
C ILE A 256 -17.14 4.58 14.02
N PHE A 257 -17.60 3.51 13.34
CA PHE A 257 -17.22 3.15 11.98
C PHE A 257 -18.20 2.10 11.42
N THR A 258 -18.13 1.84 10.12
CA THR A 258 -18.97 0.83 9.44
C THR A 258 -18.14 -0.03 8.49
N THR A 259 -18.63 -1.24 8.18
CA THR A 259 -18.02 -2.14 7.19
C THR A 259 -18.74 -2.15 5.84
N GLU A 260 -19.51 -1.11 5.53
CA GLU A 260 -20.23 -1.00 4.25
C GLU A 260 -19.27 -0.84 3.07
N LYS A 261 -18.31 0.09 3.19
CA LYS A 261 -17.33 0.39 2.13
C LYS A 261 -16.10 -0.49 2.17
N ARG A 262 -15.68 -0.91 3.37
CA ARG A 262 -14.50 -1.76 3.60
C ARG A 262 -14.85 -2.82 4.62
N LYS A 263 -14.64 -4.08 4.26
CA LYS A 263 -14.95 -5.23 5.12
C LYS A 263 -13.96 -5.43 6.26
N HIS A 264 -12.77 -4.85 6.17
CA HIS A 264 -11.76 -4.91 7.22
C HIS A 264 -12.21 -4.19 8.49
N VAL A 265 -12.05 -4.86 9.64
CA VAL A 265 -12.41 -4.35 10.98
C VAL A 265 -11.16 -4.01 11.78
N LEU A 266 -10.18 -4.92 11.81
CA LEU A 266 -9.00 -4.78 12.66
C LEU A 266 -7.79 -5.47 12.04
N THR A 267 -6.62 -4.81 12.15
CA THR A 267 -5.32 -5.47 12.03
C THR A 267 -4.63 -5.37 13.37
N TYR A 268 -4.28 -6.52 13.95
CA TYR A 268 -3.54 -6.61 15.21
C TYR A 268 -2.18 -7.26 14.98
N TYR A 269 -1.13 -6.69 15.57
CA TYR A 269 0.22 -7.22 15.51
C TYR A 269 0.61 -7.78 16.87
N PHE A 270 0.91 -9.07 16.92
CA PHE A 270 1.32 -9.73 18.16
C PHE A 270 2.79 -9.46 18.45
N THR A 271 3.11 -9.13 19.70
CA THR A 271 4.50 -9.04 20.17
C THR A 271 4.96 -10.33 20.85
N LYS A 272 4.02 -11.11 21.40
CA LYS A 272 4.23 -12.40 22.05
C LYS A 272 3.14 -13.40 21.64
N ASN A 273 3.50 -14.68 21.58
CA ASN A 273 2.57 -15.76 21.21
C ASN A 273 1.49 -16.05 22.26
N THR A 274 1.69 -15.58 23.49
CA THR A 274 0.75 -15.79 24.62
C THR A 274 -0.26 -14.65 24.76
N GLU A 275 -0.16 -13.62 23.91
CA GLU A 275 -1.13 -12.54 23.92
C GLU A 275 -2.50 -13.04 23.50
N VAL A 276 -3.52 -12.60 24.23
CA VAL A 276 -4.92 -12.84 23.92
C VAL A 276 -5.51 -11.51 23.48
N LEU A 277 -6.19 -11.52 22.33
CA LEU A 277 -6.89 -10.36 21.83
C LEU A 277 -8.29 -10.31 22.44
N ASP A 278 -8.53 -9.32 23.31
CA ASP A 278 -9.83 -9.05 23.92
C ASP A 278 -10.59 -8.06 23.04
N VAL A 279 -11.69 -8.51 22.42
CA VAL A 279 -12.50 -7.71 21.50
C VAL A 279 -13.87 -7.49 22.09
N LYS A 280 -14.25 -6.23 22.26
CA LYS A 280 -15.60 -5.83 22.69
C LYS A 280 -16.22 -4.97 21.61
N MET A 281 -17.45 -5.28 21.22
CA MET A 281 -18.18 -4.53 20.22
C MET A 281 -19.64 -4.35 20.61
N ILE A 282 -20.21 -3.22 20.18
CA ILE A 282 -21.61 -2.88 20.36
C ILE A 282 -22.19 -2.60 18.97
N LEU A 283 -23.20 -3.38 18.60
CA LEU A 283 -23.89 -3.32 17.30
C LEU A 283 -25.38 -3.00 17.51
N PRO A 284 -26.12 -2.56 16.48
CA PRO A 284 -27.58 -2.63 16.47
C PRO A 284 -28.07 -4.06 16.75
N LYS A 285 -29.19 -4.19 17.48
CA LYS A 285 -29.72 -5.49 17.92
C LYS A 285 -30.00 -6.51 16.80
N ASP A 286 -30.29 -6.04 15.59
CA ASP A 286 -30.69 -6.89 14.47
C ASP A 286 -29.48 -7.28 13.57
N GLU A 287 -28.27 -6.85 13.93
CA GLU A 287 -27.05 -7.23 13.21
C GLU A 287 -26.47 -8.55 13.72
N ASN A 288 -26.29 -9.50 12.80
CA ASN A 288 -25.69 -10.80 13.06
C ASN A 288 -24.31 -10.85 12.40
N PRO A 289 -23.22 -10.53 13.12
CA PRO A 289 -21.92 -10.40 12.51
C PRO A 289 -21.33 -11.76 12.15
N VAL A 290 -20.82 -11.84 10.92
CA VAL A 290 -20.04 -12.97 10.45
C VAL A 290 -18.63 -12.47 10.16
N PHE A 291 -17.65 -12.97 10.91
CA PHE A 291 -16.26 -12.55 10.80
C PHE A 291 -15.39 -13.65 10.19
N GLU A 292 -14.41 -13.24 9.40
CA GLU A 292 -13.23 -14.03 9.06
C GLU A 292 -12.05 -13.56 9.91
N ILE A 293 -11.38 -14.51 10.55
CA ILE A 293 -10.12 -14.32 11.24
C ILE A 293 -9.01 -14.87 10.36
N TRP A 294 -8.09 -14.01 9.98
CA TRP A 294 -6.87 -14.38 9.26
C TRP A 294 -5.68 -14.33 10.21
N GLU A 295 -5.20 -15.49 10.65
CA GLU A 295 -3.94 -15.61 11.39
C GLU A 295 -2.77 -15.76 10.44
N ILE A 296 -1.81 -14.85 10.55
CA ILE A 296 -0.69 -14.72 9.61
C ILE A 296 0.63 -14.85 10.38
N SER A 297 1.49 -15.75 9.92
CA SER A 297 2.85 -15.92 10.42
C SER A 297 3.88 -15.79 9.29
N TYR A 298 5.03 -15.20 9.60
CA TYR A 298 6.15 -14.99 8.67
C TYR A 298 7.25 -16.05 8.86
N ASP A 299 6.82 -17.30 9.02
CA ASP A 299 7.70 -18.44 9.30
C ASP A 299 7.69 -19.47 8.17
N MET A 300 7.13 -19.19 6.99
CA MET A 300 6.98 -20.15 5.88
C MET A 300 8.23 -21.02 5.64
N TYR A 301 9.41 -20.40 5.54
CA TYR A 301 10.68 -21.11 5.32
C TYR A 301 11.23 -21.89 6.54
N LYS A 302 10.76 -21.54 7.75
CA LYS A 302 11.21 -22.14 9.02
C LYS A 302 10.16 -23.10 9.61
N ASN A 303 8.94 -23.08 9.10
CA ASN A 303 7.82 -23.83 9.61
C ASN A 303 7.99 -25.32 9.25
N GLN A 304 8.14 -26.16 10.27
CA GLN A 304 8.39 -27.59 10.08
C GLN A 304 7.25 -28.31 9.37
N LYS A 305 6.01 -27.85 9.51
CA LYS A 305 4.85 -28.43 8.80
C LYS A 305 4.86 -28.05 7.32
N ILE A 306 5.28 -26.83 6.98
CA ILE A 306 5.52 -26.43 5.59
C ILE A 306 6.67 -27.23 4.99
N LYS A 307 7.76 -27.44 5.72
CA LYS A 307 8.85 -28.32 5.28
C LYS A 307 8.42 -29.77 5.08
N GLY A 308 7.44 -30.25 5.85
CA GLY A 308 6.82 -31.55 5.63
C GLY A 308 6.05 -31.65 4.31
N LEU A 309 5.40 -30.55 3.89
CA LEU A 309 4.70 -30.45 2.61
C LEU A 309 5.66 -30.27 1.43
N LYS A 310 6.72 -29.50 1.63
CA LYS A 310 7.75 -29.23 0.63
C LYS A 310 9.11 -29.13 1.32
N SER A 311 9.88 -30.22 1.27
CA SER A 311 11.15 -30.39 1.99
C SER A 311 12.25 -29.46 1.49
N GLU A 312 12.27 -29.20 0.19
CA GLU A 312 13.25 -28.34 -0.48
C GLU A 312 12.51 -27.18 -1.14
N ILE A 313 12.67 -26.00 -0.54
CA ILE A 313 12.23 -24.74 -1.12
C ILE A 313 13.47 -24.04 -1.64
N ASP A 314 13.58 -23.93 -2.96
CA ASP A 314 14.67 -23.22 -3.59
C ASP A 314 14.57 -21.73 -3.27
N PRO A 315 15.66 -21.10 -2.78
CA PRO A 315 15.64 -19.67 -2.51
C PRO A 315 15.48 -18.88 -3.80
N ARG A 316 14.97 -17.65 -3.66
CA ARG A 316 15.00 -16.67 -4.75
C ARG A 316 16.44 -16.48 -5.25
N SER A 317 16.61 -16.37 -6.57
CA SER A 317 17.88 -15.97 -7.15
C SER A 317 18.26 -14.54 -6.75
N GLU A 318 19.52 -14.15 -6.94
CA GLU A 318 19.97 -12.79 -6.62
C GLU A 318 19.24 -11.69 -7.44
N LEU A 319 18.65 -12.07 -8.57
CA LEU A 319 17.85 -11.22 -9.44
C LEU A 319 16.42 -11.02 -8.94
N MET A 320 15.99 -11.76 -7.91
CA MET A 320 14.62 -11.74 -7.41
C MET A 320 14.54 -11.17 -5.99
N MET A 321 13.38 -10.63 -5.64
CA MET A 321 13.08 -10.15 -4.29
C MET A 321 11.63 -10.42 -3.91
N PRO A 322 11.30 -10.48 -2.61
CA PRO A 322 9.92 -10.48 -2.17
C PRO A 322 9.18 -9.24 -2.69
N MET A 323 7.98 -9.43 -3.25
CA MET A 323 7.13 -8.36 -3.72
C MET A 323 6.74 -7.43 -2.56
N PRO A 324 6.96 -6.11 -2.70
CA PRO A 324 6.62 -5.16 -1.65
C PRO A 324 5.11 -4.88 -1.59
N PHE A 325 4.65 -4.39 -0.44
CA PHE A 325 3.28 -3.89 -0.20
C PHE A 325 2.15 -4.94 -0.27
N VAL A 326 2.48 -6.23 -0.39
CA VAL A 326 1.53 -7.35 -0.33
C VAL A 326 1.94 -8.32 0.78
N LEU A 327 1.01 -9.18 1.21
CA LEU A 327 1.35 -10.27 2.11
C LEU A 327 2.21 -11.28 1.35
N ASN A 328 3.37 -11.64 1.89
CA ASN A 328 4.33 -12.49 1.20
C ASN A 328 5.12 -13.35 2.17
N ASP A 329 5.64 -14.47 1.70
CA ASP A 329 6.45 -15.43 2.45
C ASP A 329 5.78 -15.84 3.78
N ALA A 330 4.46 -16.02 3.72
CA ALA A 330 3.60 -16.15 4.89
C ALA A 330 2.82 -17.47 4.91
N VAL A 331 2.43 -17.87 6.12
CA VAL A 331 1.48 -18.96 6.36
C VAL A 331 0.22 -18.36 6.95
N VAL A 332 -0.88 -18.50 6.22
CA VAL A 332 -2.18 -17.91 6.55
C VAL A 332 -3.16 -19.01 6.92
N ILE A 333 -3.88 -18.81 8.03
CA ILE A 333 -5.06 -19.59 8.38
C ILE A 333 -6.24 -18.62 8.38
N LYS A 334 -7.25 -18.94 7.59
CA LYS A 334 -8.56 -18.29 7.63
C LYS A 334 -9.53 -19.19 8.39
N LYS A 335 -10.26 -18.59 9.33
CA LYS A 335 -11.36 -19.21 10.06
C LYS A 335 -12.57 -18.27 10.13
N GLU A 336 -13.75 -18.78 9.86
CA GLU A 336 -15.02 -18.06 9.92
C GLU A 336 -15.68 -18.26 11.29
N ILE A 337 -16.32 -17.20 11.79
CA ILE A 337 -17.07 -17.18 13.03
C ILE A 337 -18.35 -16.40 12.79
N ALA A 338 -19.48 -17.08 12.89
CA ALA A 338 -20.80 -16.46 12.94
C ALA A 338 -21.21 -16.28 14.41
N LEU A 339 -21.68 -15.08 14.76
CA LEU A 339 -22.15 -14.74 16.11
C LEU A 339 -23.65 -14.47 16.10
#